data_AF-A0A7V2AUF3-F1
#
_entry.id   AF-A0A7V2AUF3-F1
#
_cell.length_a   1.000
_cell.length_b   1.000
_cell.length_c   1.000
_cell.angle_alpha   90.00
_cell.angle_beta   90.00
_cell.angle_gamma   90.00
#
_symmetry.space_group_name_H-M   'P 1'
#
loop_
_entity.id
_entity.type
_entity.pdbx_description
1 polymer ?
#
loop_
_entity_poly.entity_id
_entity_poly.type
_entity_poly.pdbx_seq_one_letter_code
_entity_poly.pdbx_strand_id
1 'polypeptide(L)' 'MFGETWRDESLFCRDLPTTPDPSIGTILVTGATGYIGGRLVPELLARGYRVRVMVREALPVHEQTWPGAEVVVGDA' A
#
# COMPACT_ATOMS: atom_id res chain seq x y z
N MET A 1 -7.20 10.86 19.96
CA MET A 1 -7.00 11.98 19.03
C MET A 1 -5.82 11.60 18.12
N PHE A 2 -6.06 10.76 17.11
CA PHE A 2 -5.06 10.38 16.11
C PHE A 2 -5.51 10.99 14.78
N GLY A 3 -5.26 12.29 14.65
CA GLY A 3 -5.68 13.10 13.51
C GLY A 3 -4.53 13.27 12.51
N GLU A 4 -4.76 12.79 11.29
CA GLU A 4 -4.48 13.52 10.05
C GLU A 4 -3.02 13.91 9.72
N THR A 5 -2.20 12.95 9.29
CA THR A 5 -0.93 13.24 8.57
C THR A 5 -0.79 12.61 7.19
N TRP A 6 -1.85 12.02 6.61
CA TRP A 6 -1.83 11.45 5.26
C TRP A 6 -2.46 12.35 4.17
N ARG A 7 -2.52 13.67 4.38
CA ARG A 7 -2.80 14.63 3.29
C ARG A 7 -1.46 14.94 2.62
N ASP A 8 -0.92 13.99 1.87
CA ASP A 8 -0.97 13.96 0.41
C ASP A 8 -0.47 15.28 -0.24
N GLU A 9 0.83 15.54 -0.14
CA GLU A 9 1.59 16.21 -1.22
C GLU A 9 2.57 15.23 -1.90
N SER A 10 2.60 13.98 -1.45
CA SER A 10 3.56 12.95 -1.87
C SER A 10 2.96 11.88 -2.78
N LEU A 11 1.65 11.93 -3.07
CA LEU A 11 1.04 11.02 -4.04
C LEU A 11 1.26 11.54 -5.47
N PHE A 12 1.85 10.69 -6.29
CA PHE A 12 2.19 10.88 -7.69
C PHE A 12 1.04 10.59 -8.63
N CYS A 13 0.05 9.81 -8.22
CA CYS A 13 -0.87 9.18 -9.16
C CYS A 13 -2.25 9.84 -9.29
N ARG A 14 -2.48 11.06 -8.78
CA ARG A 14 -3.81 11.69 -8.64
C ARG A 14 -4.71 11.57 -9.88
N ASP A 15 -4.16 11.73 -11.08
CA ASP A 15 -4.94 11.74 -12.33
C ASP A 15 -5.13 10.36 -12.98
N LEU A 16 -4.71 9.26 -12.34
CA LEU A 16 -4.98 7.91 -12.85
C LEU A 16 -6.50 7.66 -12.90
N PRO A 17 -7.08 7.30 -14.08
CA PRO A 17 -8.52 7.10 -14.27
C PRO A 17 -8.96 5.71 -13.76
N THR A 18 -8.61 5.40 -12.52
CA THR A 18 -8.97 4.14 -11.88
C THR A 18 -9.80 4.42 -10.62
N THR A 19 -10.79 3.57 -10.39
CA THR A 19 -11.56 3.54 -9.14
C THR A 19 -11.47 2.13 -8.54
N PRO A 20 -11.54 1.98 -7.22
CA PRO A 20 -11.64 0.66 -6.61
C PRO A 20 -12.91 -0.04 -7.08
N ASP A 21 -12.75 -1.20 -7.71
CA ASP A 21 -13.85 -2.11 -7.97
C ASP A 21 -13.96 -3.08 -6.79
N PRO A 22 -15.06 -3.07 -6.02
CA PRO A 22 -15.24 -3.95 -4.87
C PRO A 22 -15.27 -5.44 -5.24
N SER A 23 -15.51 -5.78 -6.51
CA SER A 23 -15.45 -7.16 -7.01
C SER A 23 -14.01 -7.65 -7.21
N ILE A 24 -13.06 -6.73 -7.36
CA ILE A 24 -11.63 -7.05 -7.36
C ILE A 24 -11.23 -7.33 -5.91
N GLY A 25 -10.66 -8.51 -5.70
CA GLY A 25 -10.15 -8.92 -4.39
C GLY A 25 -8.96 -8.07 -3.92
N THR A 26 -8.26 -8.57 -2.91
CA THR A 26 -7.08 -7.89 -2.38
C THR A 26 -5.97 -7.80 -3.43
N ILE A 27 -5.44 -6.59 -3.66
CA ILE A 27 -4.28 -6.36 -4.52
C ILE A 27 -3.03 -6.81 -3.79
N LEU A 28 -2.32 -7.80 -4.35
CA LEU A 28 -1.01 -8.21 -3.87
C LEU A 28 0.07 -7.35 -4.53
N VAL A 29 0.85 -6.64 -3.73
CA VAL A 29 2.05 -5.92 -4.18
C VAL A 29 3.28 -6.72 -3.81
N THR A 30 3.96 -7.24 -4.82
CA THR A 30 5.30 -7.80 -4.69
C THR A 30 6.33 -6.69 -4.86
N GLY A 31 7.44 -6.77 -4.12
CA GLY A 31 8.47 -5.71 -4.16
C GLY A 31 8.00 -4.39 -3.54
N ALA A 32 7.11 -4.44 -2.54
CA ALA A 32 6.61 -3.26 -1.83
C ALA A 32 7.73 -2.42 -1.18
N THR A 33 8.85 -3.04 -0.81
CA THR A 33 10.04 -2.35 -0.28
C THR A 33 10.90 -1.67 -1.36
N GLY A 34 10.60 -1.91 -2.64
CA GLY A 34 11.32 -1.35 -3.78
C GLY A 34 10.89 0.08 -4.13
N TYR A 35 11.66 0.71 -5.02
CA TYR A 35 11.45 2.10 -5.44
C TYR A 35 10.03 2.39 -5.95
N ILE A 36 9.47 1.50 -6.76
CA ILE A 36 8.11 1.68 -7.32
C ILE A 36 7.06 1.19 -6.33
N GLY A 37 7.22 -0.02 -5.79
CA GLY A 37 6.25 -0.63 -4.87
C GLY A 37 5.99 0.24 -3.63
N GLY A 38 7.04 0.84 -3.06
CA GLY A 38 6.93 1.65 -1.85
C GLY A 38 6.13 2.93 -2.04
N ARG A 39 6.09 3.46 -3.27
CA ARG A 39 5.24 4.59 -3.64
C ARG A 39 3.84 4.17 -4.07
N LEU A 40 3.73 3.01 -4.73
CA LEU A 40 2.45 2.48 -5.20
C LEU A 40 1.51 2.08 -4.04
N VAL A 41 2.03 1.51 -2.97
CA VAL A 41 1.19 1.05 -1.85
C VAL A 41 0.39 2.20 -1.21
N PRO A 42 1.00 3.36 -0.84
CA PRO A 42 0.26 4.52 -0.36
C PRO A 42 -0.84 5.00 -1.34
N GLU A 43 -0.58 4.99 -2.65
CA GLU A 43 -1.55 5.39 -3.67
C GLU A 43 -2.78 4.48 -3.67
N LEU A 44 -2.55 3.17 -3.63
CA LEU A 44 -3.63 2.19 -3.62
C LEU A 44 -4.44 2.31 -2.33
N LEU A 45 -3.79 2.48 -1.19
CA LEU A 45 -4.45 2.67 0.10
C LEU A 45 -5.27 3.96 0.13
N ALA A 46 -4.70 5.08 -0.33
CA ALA A 46 -5.37 6.39 -0.36
C ALA A 46 -6.61 6.39 -1.27
N ARG A 47 -6.58 5.59 -2.35
CA ARG A 47 -7.73 5.40 -3.25
C ARG A 47 -8.81 4.47 -2.69
N GLY A 48 -8.53 3.73 -1.62
CA GLY A 48 -9.48 2.81 -0.99
C GLY A 48 -9.41 1.36 -1.49
N TYR A 49 -8.32 0.96 -2.16
CA TYR A 49 -8.10 -0.45 -2.49
C TYR A 49 -7.74 -1.26 -1.24
N ARG A 50 -8.10 -2.55 -1.23
CA ARG A 50 -7.60 -3.52 -0.25
C ARG A 50 -6.22 -3.98 -0.71
N VAL A 51 -5.20 -3.75 0.09
CA VAL A 51 -3.80 -4.01 -0.29
C VAL A 51 -3.17 -5.03 0.65
N ARG A 52 -2.44 -5.97 0.07
CA ARG A 52 -1.53 -6.88 0.74
C ARG A 52 -0.13 -6.68 0.19
N VAL A 53 0.85 -6.52 1.07
CA VAL A 53 2.26 -6.36 0.70
C VAL A 53 3.00 -7.64 1.02
N MET A 54 3.73 -8.17 0.03
CA MET A 54 4.62 -9.30 0.23
C MET A 54 6.03 -8.80 0.53
N VAL A 55 6.58 -9.24 1.65
CA VAL A 55 7.94 -8.95 2.10
C VAL A 55 8.72 -10.25 2.30
N ARG A 56 10.05 -10.18 2.23
CA ARG A 56 10.91 -11.34 2.52
C ARG A 56 10.98 -11.68 4.00
N GLU A 57 10.78 -10.69 4.86
CA GLU A 57 10.83 -10.80 6.31
C GLU A 57 9.81 -9.83 6.92
N ALA A 58 9.08 -10.27 7.94
CA ALA A 58 8.13 -9.43 8.65
C ALA A 58 8.83 -8.59 9.73
N LEU A 59 9.16 -7.35 9.39
CA LEU A 59 9.74 -6.37 10.31
C LEU A 59 8.68 -5.40 10.86
N PRO A 60 8.77 -4.94 12.13
CA PRO A 60 7.84 -3.96 12.71
C PRO A 60 7.74 -2.65 11.94
N VAL A 61 8.77 -2.30 11.16
CA VAL A 61 8.77 -1.10 10.31
C VAL A 61 7.75 -1.20 9.17
N HIS A 62 7.41 -2.42 8.69
CA HIS A 62 6.48 -2.59 7.57
C HIS A 62 5.05 -2.21 7.94
N GLU A 63 4.59 -2.56 9.14
CA GLU A 63 3.28 -2.14 9.64
C GLU A 63 3.21 -0.61 9.82
N GLN A 64 4.31 0.01 10.26
CA GLN A 64 4.40 1.47 10.38
C GLN A 64 4.44 2.17 9.01
N THR A 65 5.06 1.53 8.01
CA THR A 65 5.17 2.09 6.65
C THR A 65 3.82 2.06 5.93
N TRP A 66 3.05 0.98 6.12
CA TRP A 66 1.77 0.77 5.44
C TRP A 66 0.69 0.30 6.43
N PRO A 67 0.21 1.19 7.33
CA PRO A 67 -0.72 0.81 8.41
C PRO A 67 -2.09 0.32 7.92
N GLY A 68 -2.43 0.54 6.64
CA GLY A 68 -3.67 0.04 6.02
C GLY A 68 -3.50 -1.21 5.16
N ALA A 69 -2.26 -1.70 4.98
CA ALA A 69 -1.99 -2.90 4.18
C ALA A 69 -1.76 -4.12 5.08
N GLU A 70 -2.17 -5.28 4.59
CA GLU A 70 -1.80 -6.56 5.23
C GLU A 70 -0.37 -6.94 4.83
N VAL A 71 0.51 -7.15 5.81
CA VAL A 71 1.89 -7.59 5.56
C VAL A 71 1.94 -9.12 5.59
N VAL A 72 2.42 -9.74 4.51
CA VAL A 72 2.64 -11.19 4.43
C VAL A 72 4.07 -11.51 4.05
N VAL A 73 4.60 -12.61 4.60
CA VAL A 73 5.92 -13.12 4.23
C VAL A 73 5.77 -14.02 3.01
N GLY A 74 6.65 -13.83 2.04
CA GLY A 74 6.83 -14.75 0.91
C GLY A 74 8.31 -15.00 0.66
N ASP A 75 8.69 -16.27 0.64
CA ASP A 75 9.95 -16.74 0.08
C ASP A 75 9.68 -17.53 -1.22
N ALA A 76 10.75 -17.93 -1.91
CA ALA A 76 10.70 -18.66 -3.18
C ALA A 76 11.38 -20.02 -3.04
#